data_AF-A0A453H4W3-F1
#
_entry.id   AF-A0A453H4W3-F1
#
_cell.length_a   1.000
_cell.length_b   1.000
_cell.length_c   1.000
_cell.angle_alpha   90.00
_cell.angle_beta   90.00
_cell.angle_gamma   90.00
#
_symmetry.space_group_name_H-M   'P 1'
#
loop_
_entity.id
_entity.type
_entity.pdbx_description
1 polymer ?
#
loop_
_entity_poly.entity_id
_entity_poly.type
_entity_poly.pdbx_seq_one_letter_code
_entity_poly.pdbx_strand_id
1 'polypeptide(L)'
;VGLLGMARSFQKELDQIAEKADTSTPAGLSFVLAETTLALLRHPDCCISAYSTVDVKRSMDDGEKRFNQLSIEERGKFDEETLVNVNSIKRQKAGTQRSSGFSNEYIVITILVAAEGVYKLPTINSSSDLKTALQMLGGVPSSKIMAVEVLWTPQNENDTLSERELLEDYPLLRPL
;
A
#
# COMPACT_ATOMS: atom_id res chain seq x y z
N VAL A 1 2.89 -5.12 2.37
CA VAL A 1 2.38 -5.94 3.51
C VAL A 1 1.46 -6.99 2.92
N GLY A 2 1.71 -8.28 3.19
CA GLY A 2 0.82 -9.38 2.81
C GLY A 2 -0.16 -9.69 3.94
N LEU A 3 -1.43 -9.87 3.58
CA LEU A 3 -2.54 -10.16 4.51
C LEU A 3 -3.22 -11.51 4.19
N LEU A 4 -3.76 -12.18 5.21
CA LEU A 4 -4.54 -13.42 5.09
C LEU A 4 -5.92 -13.30 5.78
N GLY A 5 -6.96 -13.90 5.19
CA GLY A 5 -8.22 -14.25 5.86
C GLY A 5 -9.20 -13.12 6.23
N MET A 6 -8.77 -11.85 6.19
CA MET A 6 -9.60 -10.65 6.43
C MET A 6 -9.48 -9.61 5.31
N ALA A 7 -8.87 -9.99 4.19
CA ALA A 7 -8.58 -9.16 3.02
C ALA A 7 -9.76 -8.26 2.61
N ARG A 8 -10.96 -8.82 2.54
CA ARG A 8 -12.17 -8.12 2.05
C ARG A 8 -12.62 -6.98 2.97
N SER A 9 -12.51 -7.17 4.29
CA SER A 9 -12.87 -6.11 5.25
C SER A 9 -11.90 -4.93 5.15
N PHE A 10 -10.61 -5.23 4.91
CA PHE A 10 -9.58 -4.22 4.75
C PHE A 10 -9.69 -3.50 3.40
N GLN A 11 -9.95 -4.23 2.30
CA GLN A 11 -10.22 -3.63 0.99
C GLN A 11 -11.36 -2.62 1.05
N LYS A 12 -12.45 -2.92 1.77
CA LYS A 12 -13.55 -1.96 2.00
C LYS A 12 -13.14 -0.71 2.75
N GLU A 13 -12.25 -0.85 3.74
CA GLU A 13 -11.72 0.31 4.46
C GLU A 13 -10.83 1.16 3.54
N LEU A 14 -10.01 0.52 2.69
CA LEU A 14 -9.21 1.22 1.67
C LEU A 14 -10.07 1.93 0.63
N ASP A 15 -11.15 1.30 0.15
CA ASP A 15 -12.12 1.92 -0.76
C ASP A 15 -12.72 3.18 -0.15
N GLN A 16 -13.14 3.11 1.13
CA GLN A 16 -13.68 4.27 1.84
C GLN A 16 -12.65 5.39 2.03
N ILE A 17 -11.39 5.05 2.29
CA ILE A 17 -10.30 6.03 2.37
C ILE A 17 -10.13 6.71 1.01
N ALA A 18 -10.05 5.93 -0.06
CA ALA A 18 -9.92 6.43 -1.42
C ALA A 18 -11.13 7.28 -1.85
N GLU A 19 -12.35 6.94 -1.45
CA GLU A 19 -13.55 7.73 -1.71
C GLU A 19 -13.60 9.05 -0.93
N LYS A 20 -13.03 9.12 0.28
CA LYS A 20 -13.07 10.33 1.11
C LYS A 20 -11.91 11.29 0.82
N ALA A 21 -10.76 10.76 0.39
CA ALA A 21 -9.54 11.54 0.23
C ALA A 21 -9.62 12.55 -0.92
N ASP A 22 -9.23 13.81 -0.62
CA ASP A 22 -8.92 14.84 -1.62
C ASP A 22 -7.42 14.82 -1.94
N THR A 23 -7.01 13.90 -2.82
CA THR A 23 -5.60 13.67 -3.17
C THR A 23 -4.96 14.80 -3.96
N SER A 24 -5.70 15.87 -4.28
CA SER A 24 -5.16 17.10 -4.87
C SER A 24 -4.48 18.03 -3.85
N THR A 25 -4.60 17.73 -2.54
CA THR A 25 -4.10 18.58 -1.46
C THR A 25 -3.10 17.85 -0.55
N PRO A 26 -2.11 18.56 0.05
CA PRO A 26 -1.21 17.96 1.05
C PRO A 26 -1.96 17.36 2.26
N ALA A 27 -3.07 17.97 2.67
CA ALA A 27 -3.91 17.47 3.74
C ALA A 27 -4.56 16.13 3.37
N GLY A 28 -5.04 15.99 2.13
CA GLY A 28 -5.59 14.73 1.64
C GLY A 28 -4.53 13.63 1.46
N LEU A 29 -3.32 13.96 1.02
CA LEU A 29 -2.21 13.00 1.00
C LEU A 29 -1.86 12.51 2.41
N SER A 30 -1.79 13.43 3.37
CA SER A 30 -1.57 13.09 4.78
C SER A 30 -2.71 12.25 5.36
N PHE A 31 -3.95 12.53 4.96
CA PHE A 31 -5.13 11.76 5.36
C PHE A 31 -5.04 10.32 4.84
N VAL A 32 -4.73 10.11 3.55
CA VAL A 32 -4.56 8.76 2.98
C VAL A 32 -3.49 8.00 3.75
N LEU A 33 -2.33 8.62 3.98
CA LEU A 33 -1.24 7.96 4.69
C LEU A 33 -1.61 7.59 6.14
N ALA A 34 -2.22 8.52 6.87
CA ALA A 34 -2.60 8.31 8.27
C ALA A 34 -3.70 7.25 8.40
N GLU A 35 -4.76 7.32 7.58
CA GLU A 35 -5.86 6.36 7.68
C GLU A 35 -5.44 4.97 7.22
N THR A 36 -4.65 4.83 6.14
CA THR A 36 -4.15 3.52 5.71
C THR A 36 -3.22 2.89 6.74
N THR A 37 -2.30 3.68 7.35
CA THR A 37 -1.42 3.16 8.40
C THR A 37 -2.20 2.80 9.66
N LEU A 38 -3.20 3.59 10.03
CA LEU A 38 -4.07 3.31 11.17
C LEU A 38 -4.93 2.07 10.97
N ALA A 39 -5.49 1.89 9.76
CA ALA A 39 -6.22 0.69 9.39
C ALA A 39 -5.34 -0.57 9.58
N LEU A 40 -4.11 -0.56 9.06
CA LEU A 40 -3.16 -1.67 9.25
C LEU A 40 -2.84 -1.92 10.73
N LEU A 41 -2.68 -0.85 11.52
CA LEU A 41 -2.43 -0.95 12.96
C LEU A 41 -3.62 -1.47 13.77
N ARG A 42 -4.85 -1.33 13.28
CA ARG A 42 -6.07 -1.91 13.89
C ARG A 42 -6.19 -3.41 13.63
N HIS A 43 -5.53 -3.92 12.60
CA HIS A 43 -5.58 -5.31 12.15
C HIS A 43 -4.18 -5.97 12.10
N PRO A 44 -3.39 -5.92 13.19
CA PRO A 44 -2.01 -6.41 13.16
C PRO A 44 -1.94 -7.93 12.94
N ASP A 45 -2.90 -8.69 13.46
CA ASP A 45 -2.95 -10.16 13.34
C ASP A 45 -3.27 -10.64 11.92
N CYS A 46 -3.72 -9.73 11.04
CA CYS A 46 -3.98 -10.03 9.64
C CYS A 46 -2.71 -9.96 8.79
N CYS A 47 -1.66 -9.27 9.28
CA CYS A 47 -0.39 -9.14 8.59
C CYS A 47 0.42 -10.42 8.79
N ILE A 48 0.71 -11.11 7.68
CA ILE A 48 1.51 -12.35 7.69
C ILE A 48 2.93 -12.12 7.21
N SER A 49 3.13 -11.09 6.38
CA SER A 49 4.43 -10.76 5.81
C SER A 49 4.56 -9.27 5.54
N ALA A 50 5.77 -8.73 5.62
CA ALA A 50 6.03 -7.36 5.28
C ALA A 50 7.45 -7.14 4.78
N TYR A 51 7.63 -5.98 4.16
CA TYR A 51 8.90 -5.47 3.70
C TYR A 51 8.82 -3.95 3.71
N SER A 52 9.94 -3.31 4.04
CA SER A 52 10.09 -1.86 4.01
C SER A 52 11.45 -1.52 3.42
N THR A 53 11.51 -0.39 2.73
CA THR A 53 12.75 0.17 2.22
C THR A 53 12.65 1.69 2.16
N VAL A 54 13.81 2.35 2.25
CA VAL A 54 13.92 3.80 2.11
C VAL A 54 15.05 4.09 1.13
N ASP A 55 14.78 4.92 0.13
CA ASP A 55 15.74 5.33 -0.89
C ASP A 55 15.92 6.85 -0.85
N VAL A 56 17.00 7.30 -0.20
CA VAL A 56 17.29 8.73 -0.05
C VAL A 56 17.93 9.27 -1.31
N LYS A 57 17.27 10.24 -1.96
CA LYS A 57 17.79 10.94 -3.13
C LYS A 57 18.38 12.30 -2.77
N ARG A 58 19.33 12.77 -3.60
CA ARG A 58 20.02 14.05 -3.40
C ARG A 58 19.21 15.25 -3.90
N SER A 59 18.27 15.03 -4.81
CA SER A 59 17.43 16.07 -5.39
C SER A 59 15.96 15.65 -5.39
N MET A 60 15.05 16.63 -5.45
CA MET A 60 13.61 16.37 -5.56
C MET A 60 13.27 15.68 -6.90
N ASP A 61 13.93 16.07 -7.99
CA ASP A 61 13.74 15.48 -9.33
C ASP A 61 14.13 13.99 -9.36
N ASP A 62 15.25 13.62 -8.74
CA ASP A 62 15.62 12.20 -8.59
C ASP A 62 14.62 11.42 -7.72
N GLY A 63 14.08 12.08 -6.68
CA GLY A 63 13.04 11.53 -5.81
C GLY A 63 11.75 11.25 -6.56
N GLU A 64 11.28 12.21 -7.36
CA GLU A 64 10.10 12.09 -8.20
C GLU A 64 10.27 10.99 -9.25
N LYS A 65 11.40 10.96 -9.95
CA LYS A 65 11.73 9.89 -10.91
C LYS A 65 11.68 8.51 -10.26
N ARG A 66 12.25 8.37 -9.06
CA ARG A 66 12.24 7.10 -8.33
C ARG A 66 10.84 6.71 -7.87
N PHE A 67 10.05 7.66 -7.38
CA PHE A 67 8.66 7.44 -6.99
C PHE A 67 7.84 6.94 -8.18
N ASN A 68 7.91 7.62 -9.32
CA ASN A 68 7.19 7.24 -10.54
C ASN A 68 7.64 5.86 -11.07
N GLN A 69 8.93 5.55 -10.98
CA GLN A 69 9.44 4.24 -11.34
C GLN A 69 8.84 3.13 -10.46
N LEU A 70 8.88 3.30 -9.14
CA LEU A 70 8.29 2.34 -8.19
C LEU A 70 6.78 2.19 -8.42
N SER A 71 6.09 3.30 -8.68
CA SER A 71 4.66 3.33 -8.99
C SER A 71 4.31 2.48 -10.22
N ILE A 72 5.12 2.56 -11.29
CA ILE A 72 4.95 1.74 -12.50
C ILE A 72 5.30 0.27 -12.24
N GLU A 73 6.40 0.01 -11.53
CA GLU A 73 6.84 -1.35 -11.18
C GLU A 73 5.77 -2.10 -10.36
N GLU A 74 5.15 -1.41 -9.39
CA GLU A 74 4.08 -2.00 -8.57
C GLU A 74 2.79 -2.21 -9.36
N ARG A 75 2.37 -1.24 -10.18
CA ARG A 75 1.20 -1.42 -11.07
C ARG A 75 1.40 -2.51 -12.11
N GLY A 76 2.63 -2.79 -12.53
CA GLY A 76 2.95 -3.85 -13.48
C GLY A 76 2.59 -5.25 -12.97
N LYS A 77 2.37 -5.42 -11.67
CA LYS A 77 1.94 -6.68 -11.03
C LYS A 77 0.42 -6.86 -11.01
N PHE A 78 -0.34 -5.82 -11.39
CA PHE A 78 -1.78 -5.85 -11.32
C PHE A 78 -2.33 -6.52 -12.57
N ASP A 79 -3.23 -7.47 -12.38
CA ASP A 79 -3.99 -8.03 -13.48
C ASP A 79 -5.02 -7.05 -14.05
N GLU A 80 -5.63 -6.26 -13.17
CA GLU A 80 -6.60 -5.23 -13.50
C GLU A 80 -6.57 -4.10 -12.47
N GLU A 81 -6.62 -2.86 -12.95
CA GLU A 81 -6.77 -1.66 -12.10
C GLU A 81 -8.23 -1.18 -12.16
N THR A 82 -8.99 -1.44 -11.10
CA THR A 82 -10.44 -1.22 -10.98
C THR A 82 -10.81 0.02 -10.20
N LEU A 83 -9.93 0.53 -9.32
CA LEU A 83 -10.16 1.74 -8.53
C LEU A 83 -8.94 2.66 -8.58
N VAL A 84 -9.15 3.91 -9.00
CA VAL A 84 -8.13 4.96 -9.08
C VAL A 84 -8.66 6.26 -8.48
N ASN A 85 -7.88 6.91 -7.61
CA ASN A 85 -8.11 8.28 -7.16
C ASN A 85 -6.81 9.10 -7.27
N VAL A 86 -6.66 9.88 -8.33
CA VAL A 86 -5.47 10.72 -8.58
C VAL A 86 -5.89 12.16 -8.77
N ASN A 87 -5.29 13.09 -8.03
CA ASN A 87 -5.68 14.51 -8.03
C ASN A 87 -7.20 14.69 -7.86
N SER A 88 -7.80 13.87 -6.98
CA SER A 88 -9.24 13.83 -6.73
C SER A 88 -10.12 13.44 -7.93
N ILE A 89 -9.52 12.93 -9.00
CA ILE A 89 -10.20 12.31 -10.13
C ILE A 89 -10.37 10.82 -9.81
N LYS A 90 -11.62 10.44 -9.53
CA LYS A 90 -11.99 9.08 -9.18
C LYS A 90 -12.47 8.32 -10.41
N ARG A 91 -11.97 7.10 -10.59
CA ARG A 91 -12.44 6.16 -11.61
C ARG A 91 -12.64 4.81 -10.96
N GLN A 92 -13.79 4.21 -11.20
CA GLN A 92 -14.12 2.87 -10.76
C GLN A 92 -14.64 2.07 -11.95
N LYS A 93 -14.16 0.84 -12.09
CA LYS A 93 -14.65 -0.12 -13.09
C LYS A 93 -15.07 -1.39 -12.36
N ALA A 94 -16.06 -2.08 -12.91
CA ALA A 94 -16.38 -3.43 -12.48
C ALA A 94 -15.19 -4.34 -12.85
N GLY A 95 -14.57 -4.95 -11.85
CA GLY A 95 -13.49 -5.89 -12.07
C GLY A 95 -13.99 -7.20 -12.67
N THR A 96 -13.12 -7.86 -13.42
CA THR A 96 -13.35 -9.23 -13.88
C THR A 96 -13.20 -10.17 -12.69
N GLN A 97 -14.14 -11.09 -12.49
CA GLN A 97 -14.05 -12.06 -11.40
C GLN A 97 -13.25 -13.27 -11.84
N ARG A 98 -12.17 -13.58 -11.11
CA ARG A 98 -11.48 -14.86 -11.22
C ARG A 98 -12.17 -15.90 -10.33
N SER A 99 -12.27 -17.13 -10.82
CA SER A 99 -12.71 -18.26 -10.00
C SER A 99 -11.56 -18.71 -9.11
N SER A 100 -11.53 -18.28 -7.84
CA SER A 100 -10.56 -18.80 -6.87
C SER A 100 -11.07 -20.14 -6.30
N GLY A 101 -10.30 -21.21 -6.53
CA GLY A 101 -10.57 -22.55 -5.99
C GLY A 101 -9.70 -22.90 -4.77
N PHE A 102 -8.98 -21.93 -4.22
CA PHE A 102 -7.96 -22.14 -3.18
C PHE A 102 -8.40 -21.59 -1.83
N SER A 103 -7.98 -22.24 -0.74
CA SER A 103 -8.36 -21.90 0.64
C SER A 103 -7.60 -20.72 1.24
N ASN A 104 -6.45 -20.36 0.67
CA ASN A 104 -5.59 -19.30 1.17
C ASN A 104 -5.76 -18.06 0.29
N GLU A 105 -6.43 -17.06 0.84
CA GLU A 105 -6.79 -15.81 0.18
C GLU A 105 -5.80 -14.71 0.61
N TYR A 106 -4.87 -14.31 -0.27
CA TYR A 106 -3.90 -13.26 0.03
C TYR A 106 -4.25 -11.94 -0.67
N ILE A 107 -3.95 -10.83 0.00
CA ILE A 107 -3.84 -9.52 -0.62
C ILE A 107 -2.53 -8.86 -0.23
N VAL A 108 -1.99 -8.05 -1.12
CA VAL A 108 -0.81 -7.23 -0.86
C VAL A 108 -1.18 -5.77 -0.89
N ILE A 109 -0.69 -5.03 0.10
CA ILE A 109 -0.78 -3.57 0.15
C ILE A 109 0.61 -2.98 0.03
N THR A 110 0.78 -2.08 -0.92
CA THR A 110 1.98 -1.29 -1.13
C THR A 110 1.67 0.17 -0.80
N ILE A 111 2.48 0.77 0.08
CA ILE A 111 2.40 2.19 0.43
C ILE A 111 3.69 2.83 -0.05
N LEU A 112 3.58 3.75 -1.00
CA LEU A 112 4.70 4.58 -1.48
C LEU A 112 4.52 5.99 -0.91
N VAL A 113 5.61 6.53 -0.37
CA VAL A 113 5.63 7.90 0.16
C VAL A 113 6.87 8.60 -0.33
N ALA A 114 6.69 9.72 -1.04
CA ALA A 114 7.75 10.69 -1.28
C ALA A 114 7.64 11.79 -0.22
N ALA A 115 8.72 12.00 0.54
CA ALA A 115 8.75 13.02 1.57
C ALA A 115 10.11 13.73 1.61
N GLU A 116 10.08 15.03 1.91
CA GLU A 116 11.29 15.83 2.10
C GLU A 116 11.94 15.50 3.44
N GLY A 117 13.24 15.25 3.42
CA GLY A 117 14.05 14.93 4.60
C GLY A 117 14.69 13.53 4.53
N VAL A 118 15.33 13.12 5.63
CA VAL A 118 15.94 11.80 5.76
C VAL A 118 15.14 10.99 6.76
N TYR A 119 14.46 9.98 6.26
CA TYR A 119 13.70 9.02 7.07
C TYR A 119 14.45 7.70 7.14
N LYS A 120 14.17 6.92 8.19
CA LYS A 120 14.62 5.54 8.31
C LYS A 120 13.41 4.71 8.68
N LEU A 121 13.30 3.51 8.12
CA LEU A 121 12.34 2.52 8.57
C LEU A 121 13.12 1.32 9.10
N PRO A 122 12.61 0.65 10.15
CA PRO A 122 13.23 -0.59 10.61
C PRO A 122 13.11 -1.65 9.52
N THR A 123 14.11 -2.53 9.43
CA THR A 123 13.94 -3.80 8.73
C THR A 123 12.88 -4.60 9.46
N ILE A 124 11.85 -5.04 8.73
CA ILE A 124 10.72 -5.75 9.34
C ILE A 124 11.03 -7.23 9.42
N ASN A 125 11.21 -7.76 10.63
CA ASN A 125 11.37 -9.19 10.90
C ASN A 125 10.38 -9.71 11.95
N SER A 126 9.46 -8.86 12.40
CA SER A 126 8.45 -9.18 13.41
C SER A 126 7.23 -8.27 13.29
N SER A 127 6.08 -8.69 13.82
CA SER A 127 4.90 -7.83 13.96
C SER A 127 5.18 -6.52 14.74
N SER A 128 6.11 -6.55 15.71
CA SER A 128 6.56 -5.33 16.42
C SER A 128 7.33 -4.36 15.53
N ASP A 129 8.17 -4.88 14.63
CA ASP A 129 8.90 -4.05 13.66
C ASP A 129 7.93 -3.43 12.65
N LEU A 130 6.94 -4.20 12.18
CA LEU A 130 5.88 -3.70 11.30
C LEU A 130 5.13 -2.55 11.97
N LYS A 131 4.70 -2.74 13.23
CA LYS A 131 4.01 -1.71 13.99
C LYS A 131 4.85 -0.43 14.08
N THR A 132 6.13 -0.57 14.37
CA THR A 132 7.06 0.57 14.44
C THR A 132 7.20 1.26 13.08
N ALA A 133 7.36 0.50 11.99
CA ALA A 133 7.43 1.04 10.64
C ALA A 133 6.17 1.83 10.26
N LEU A 134 4.97 1.29 10.56
CA LEU A 134 3.70 1.96 10.30
C LEU A 134 3.52 3.23 11.13
N GLN A 135 3.94 3.23 12.41
CA GLN A 135 3.92 4.42 13.25
C GLN A 135 4.87 5.51 12.73
N MET A 136 6.06 5.14 12.26
CA MET A 136 7.00 6.08 11.64
C MET A 136 6.44 6.66 10.33
N LEU A 137 5.76 5.83 9.53
CA LEU A 137 5.16 6.25 8.27
C LEU A 137 3.96 7.19 8.49
N GLY A 138 3.06 6.85 9.41
CA GLY A 138 1.92 7.70 9.78
C GLY A 138 2.32 8.98 10.54
N GLY A 139 3.54 9.04 11.07
CA GLY A 139 4.10 10.20 11.75
C GLY A 139 4.82 11.19 10.85
N VAL A 140 4.87 10.98 9.53
CA VAL A 140 5.50 11.91 8.59
C VAL A 140 4.70 13.23 8.58
N PRO A 141 5.33 14.39 8.85
CA PRO A 141 4.62 15.67 8.86
C PRO A 141 3.99 15.98 7.50
N SER A 142 2.72 16.41 7.49
CA SER A 142 2.00 16.74 6.25
C SER A 142 2.73 17.77 5.39
N SER A 143 3.43 18.73 6.01
CA SER A 143 4.24 19.75 5.33
C SER A 143 5.47 19.19 4.61
N LYS A 144 5.85 17.94 4.88
CA LYS A 144 6.99 17.25 4.28
C LYS A 144 6.56 16.19 3.27
N ILE A 145 5.28 15.85 3.20
CA ILE A 145 4.76 14.89 2.22
C ILE A 145 4.67 15.56 0.85
N MET A 146 5.28 14.93 -0.15
CA MET A 146 5.24 15.36 -1.55
C MET A 146 4.29 14.51 -2.40
N ALA A 147 4.28 13.19 -2.16
CA ALA A 147 3.37 12.26 -2.82
C ALA A 147 3.08 11.07 -1.91
N VAL A 148 1.86 10.55 -1.98
CA VAL A 148 1.44 9.32 -1.32
C VAL A 148 0.67 8.50 -2.33
N GLU A 149 0.98 7.21 -2.37
CA GLU A 149 0.26 6.25 -3.17
C GLU A 149 0.03 4.98 -2.36
N VAL A 150 -1.22 4.55 -2.34
CA VAL A 150 -1.66 3.31 -1.69
C VAL A 150 -2.24 2.42 -2.77
N LEU A 151 -1.62 1.26 -2.93
CA LEU A 151 -1.90 0.26 -3.94
C LEU A 151 -2.27 -1.02 -3.21
N TRP A 152 -3.31 -1.71 -3.65
CA TRP A 152 -3.62 -3.05 -3.14
C TRP A 152 -3.98 -3.99 -4.28
N THR A 153 -3.52 -5.23 -4.16
CA THR A 153 -3.69 -6.26 -5.20
C THR A 153 -4.15 -7.57 -4.54
N PRO A 154 -5.21 -8.19 -5.06
CA PRO A 154 -6.07 -7.72 -6.14
C PRO A 154 -6.98 -6.57 -5.68
N GLN A 155 -7.46 -5.73 -6.61
CA GLN A 155 -8.41 -4.66 -6.28
C GLN A 155 -9.87 -5.14 -6.23
N ASN A 156 -10.20 -6.21 -6.94
CA ASN A 156 -11.53 -6.82 -6.86
C ASN A 156 -11.68 -7.55 -5.52
N GLU A 157 -12.69 -7.19 -4.71
CA GLU A 157 -12.95 -7.81 -3.39
C GLU A 157 -13.24 -9.31 -3.45
N ASN A 158 -13.64 -9.83 -4.62
CA ASN A 158 -13.91 -11.25 -4.83
C ASN A 158 -12.70 -12.01 -5.37
N ASP A 159 -11.55 -11.35 -5.52
CA ASP A 159 -10.32 -11.92 -6.05
C ASP A 159 -9.19 -11.87 -5.01
N THR A 160 -8.28 -12.82 -5.12
CA THR A 160 -7.21 -13.05 -4.14
C THR A 160 -5.98 -13.60 -4.83
N LEU A 161 -4.79 -13.21 -4.37
CA LEU A 161 -3.55 -13.85 -4.80
C LEU A 161 -3.47 -15.25 -4.19
N SER A 162 -2.96 -16.21 -4.96
CA SER A 162 -2.46 -17.48 -4.47
C SER A 162 -1.11 -17.30 -3.76
N GLU A 163 -0.70 -18.30 -2.97
CA GLU A 163 0.62 -18.30 -2.34
C GLU A 163 1.76 -18.22 -3.36
N ARG A 164 1.56 -18.88 -4.52
CA ARG A 164 2.53 -18.88 -5.60
C ARG A 164 2.71 -17.48 -6.19
N GLU A 165 1.62 -16.80 -6.53
CA GLU A 165 1.66 -15.43 -7.06
C GLU A 165 2.29 -14.47 -6.04
N LEU A 166 1.94 -14.62 -4.75
CA LEU A 166 2.54 -13.82 -3.68
C LEU A 166 4.08 -13.97 -3.66
N LEU A 167 4.59 -15.20 -3.77
CA LEU A 167 6.03 -15.48 -3.74
C LEU A 167 6.74 -15.05 -5.03
N GLU A 168 6.08 -15.17 -6.19
CA GLU A 168 6.63 -14.79 -7.50
C GLU A 168 6.68 -13.26 -7.66
N ASP A 169 5.60 -12.55 -7.32
CA ASP A 169 5.47 -11.10 -7.56
C ASP A 169 6.00 -10.22 -6.42
N TYR A 170 6.06 -10.79 -5.20
CA TYR A 170 6.52 -10.08 -4.00
C TYR A 170 7.62 -10.83 -3.22
N PRO A 171 8.74 -11.19 -3.88
CA PRO A 171 9.79 -12.02 -3.28
C PRO A 171 10.54 -11.36 -2.11
N LEU A 172 10.36 -10.05 -1.91
CA LEU A 172 10.97 -9.30 -0.81
C LEU A 172 10.15 -9.37 0.48
N LEU A 173 8.86 -9.75 0.41
CA LEU A 173 8.03 -9.89 1.60
C LEU A 173 8.57 -11.02 2.48
N ARG A 174 8.78 -10.72 3.76
CA ARG A 174 9.25 -11.68 4.76
C ARG A 174 8.17 -11.97 5.78
N PRO A 175 8.04 -13.22 6.26
CA PRO A 175 7.13 -13.54 7.36
C PRO A 175 7.38 -12.68 8.60
N LEU A 176 6.30 -12.38 9.34
CA LEU A 176 6.30 -11.60 10.59
C LEU A 176 6.36 -12.46 11.86
#